data_AF-A0A1U8N2G3-F1
#
_entry.id   AF-A0A1U8N2G3-F1
#
_cell.length_a   1.000
_cell.length_b   1.000
_cell.length_c   1.000
_cell.angle_alpha   90.00
_cell.angle_beta   90.00
_cell.angle_gamma   90.00
#
_symmetry.space_group_name_H-M   'P 1'
#
loop_
_entity.id
_entity.type
_entity.pdbx_description
1 polymer ?
#
loop_
_entity_poly.entity_id
_entity_poly.type
_entity_poly.pdbx_seq_one_letter_code
_entity_poly.pdbx_strand_id
1 'polypeptide(L)'
;VEYRVLKGRIHSVGFQPDERLIPFLELAEFGSAALIRTFNLRYDLISALVERWSPETYTFHLPCSECTITLKDVALQLGLPIDGNAVTGVSLISRPACLCYDLLGRSPSEGKFANLWFSWLKANFEHLPSTGTELEVMQAARAYIMHLIGGVLMTDTHGSDVHLMYLPLLSDLHNTRSYSWGSAVLAILYRELCRTTDPSTVDIGGCLILLQSWALYRMPFLASISHQSYTFPLVNR
;
A
#
# COMPACT_ATOMS: atom_id res chain seq x y z
N VAL A 1 -9.15 29.61 10.28
CA VAL A 1 -9.05 28.24 9.71
C VAL A 1 -9.32 27.30 10.86
N GLU A 2 -10.46 26.61 10.87
CA GLU A 2 -10.71 25.56 11.86
C GLU A 2 -9.83 24.36 11.53
N TYR A 3 -9.10 23.86 12.53
CA TYR A 3 -8.24 22.70 12.39
C TYR A 3 -9.11 21.45 12.18
N ARG A 4 -9.00 20.81 11.01
CA ARG A 4 -9.74 19.57 10.67
C ARG A 4 -8.82 18.36 10.81
N VAL A 5 -9.12 17.48 11.75
CA VAL A 5 -8.40 16.20 11.88
C VAL A 5 -8.95 15.19 10.88
N LEU A 6 -8.12 14.77 9.94
CA LEU A 6 -8.43 13.67 9.01
C LEU A 6 -8.29 12.32 9.71
N LYS A 7 -9.19 11.40 9.35
CA LYS A 7 -9.05 9.98 9.72
C LYS A 7 -8.46 9.22 8.53
N GLY A 8 -7.36 8.52 8.76
CA GLY A 8 -6.84 7.58 7.77
C GLY A 8 -7.49 6.22 7.95
N ARG A 9 -7.71 5.54 6.84
CA ARG A 9 -8.15 4.14 6.83
C ARG A 9 -6.98 3.29 6.37
N ILE A 10 -6.21 2.80 7.35
CA ILE A 10 -5.26 1.72 7.13
C ILE A 10 -5.88 0.43 7.65
N HIS A 11 -6.08 -0.52 6.75
CA HIS A 11 -6.37 -1.89 7.12
C HIS A 11 -5.02 -2.62 7.14
N SER A 12 -4.31 -2.49 8.26
CA SER A 12 -3.07 -3.24 8.46
C SER A 12 -3.36 -4.70 8.13
N VAL A 13 -2.43 -5.36 7.42
CA VAL A 13 -2.58 -6.78 7.09
C VAL A 13 -2.93 -7.61 8.33
N GLY A 14 -2.51 -7.14 9.52
CA GLY A 14 -3.05 -7.59 10.80
C GLY A 14 -2.44 -8.91 11.26
N PHE A 15 -1.50 -9.44 10.48
CA PHE A 15 -0.63 -10.56 10.78
C PHE A 15 0.71 -10.36 10.05
N GLN A 16 1.79 -10.88 10.64
CA GLN A 16 3.10 -10.92 9.98
C GLN A 16 3.09 -12.00 8.90
N PRO A 17 3.77 -11.79 7.77
CA PRO A 17 3.88 -12.83 6.76
C PRO A 17 4.59 -14.05 7.39
N ASP A 18 4.07 -15.25 7.14
CA ASP A 18 4.78 -16.51 7.42
C ASP A 18 6.16 -16.45 6.73
N GLU A 19 7.22 -16.89 7.40
CA GLU A 19 8.59 -16.82 6.88
C GLU A 19 8.72 -17.50 5.50
N ARG A 20 7.88 -18.50 5.22
CA ARG A 20 7.83 -19.19 3.92
C ARG A 20 7.35 -18.29 2.78
N LEU A 21 6.64 -17.20 3.07
CA LEU A 21 6.20 -16.23 2.05
C LEU A 21 7.33 -15.31 1.62
N ILE A 22 8.33 -15.07 2.48
CA ILE A 22 9.38 -14.06 2.26
C ILE A 22 10.07 -14.23 0.90
N PRO A 23 10.51 -15.43 0.46
CA PRO A 23 11.15 -15.59 -0.84
C PRO A 23 10.25 -15.16 -2.02
N PHE A 24 8.94 -15.41 -1.94
CA PHE A 24 7.98 -15.02 -2.97
C PHE A 24 7.67 -13.52 -2.94
N LEU A 25 7.65 -12.92 -1.75
CA LEU A 25 7.48 -11.47 -1.59
C LEU A 25 8.71 -10.72 -2.11
N GLU A 26 9.91 -11.20 -1.84
CA GLU A 26 11.16 -10.68 -2.40
C GLU A 26 11.20 -10.83 -3.92
N LEU A 27 10.81 -12.00 -4.42
CA LEU A 27 10.73 -12.26 -5.86
C LEU A 27 9.79 -11.28 -6.59
N ALA A 28 8.68 -10.95 -5.96
CA ALA A 28 7.69 -10.01 -6.49
C ALA A 28 8.07 -8.53 -6.26
N GLU A 29 9.19 -8.24 -5.59
CA GLU A 29 9.63 -6.91 -5.15
C GLU A 29 8.66 -6.22 -4.15
N PHE A 30 7.92 -7.02 -3.39
CA PHE A 30 7.09 -6.57 -2.27
C PHE A 30 7.71 -6.89 -0.88
N GLY A 31 8.87 -7.54 -0.83
CA GLY A 31 9.52 -7.97 0.42
C GLY A 31 9.73 -6.82 1.40
N SER A 32 10.31 -5.70 0.95
CA SER A 32 10.51 -4.51 1.80
C SER A 32 9.18 -3.91 2.28
N ALA A 33 8.20 -3.80 1.38
CA ALA A 33 6.89 -3.26 1.69
C ALA A 33 6.11 -4.14 2.69
N ALA A 34 6.28 -5.46 2.63
CA ALA A 34 5.69 -6.40 3.58
C ALA A 34 6.30 -6.30 4.99
N LEU A 35 7.55 -5.87 5.10
CA LEU A 35 8.24 -5.65 6.38
C LEU A 35 7.95 -4.28 6.99
N ILE A 36 7.24 -3.40 6.29
CA ILE A 36 6.82 -2.11 6.84
C ILE A 36 5.89 -2.40 8.01
N ARG A 37 6.44 -2.26 9.22
CA ARG A 37 5.66 -2.29 10.45
C ARG A 37 4.66 -1.16 10.36
N THR A 38 3.38 -1.45 10.61
CA THR A 38 2.37 -0.42 10.77
C THR A 38 2.77 0.45 11.94
N PHE A 39 3.33 1.62 11.65
CA PHE A 39 3.59 2.65 12.62
C PHE A 39 2.25 3.22 13.07
N ASN A 40 2.19 3.69 14.32
CA ASN A 40 1.10 4.55 14.75
C ASN A 40 1.12 5.80 13.85
N LEU A 41 0.09 5.95 13.02
CA LEU A 41 -0.07 7.13 12.20
C LEU A 41 -0.39 8.34 13.09
N ARG A 42 0.34 9.42 12.84
CA ARG A 42 0.15 10.74 13.43
C ARG A 42 -0.80 11.53 12.57
N TYR A 43 -2.10 11.41 12.85
CA TYR A 43 -3.14 12.10 12.09
C TYR A 43 -3.06 13.62 12.18
N ASP A 44 -2.46 14.16 13.25
CA ASP A 44 -2.09 15.56 13.38
C ASP A 44 -1.08 15.98 12.30
N LEU A 45 -0.02 15.20 12.11
CA LEU A 45 0.99 15.42 11.09
C LEU A 45 0.39 15.28 9.68
N ILE A 46 -0.39 14.23 9.44
CA ILE A 46 -1.02 14.00 8.13
C ILE A 46 -1.97 15.16 7.78
N SER A 47 -2.81 15.60 8.72
CA SER A 47 -3.74 16.71 8.49
C SER A 47 -2.99 18.00 8.18
N ALA A 48 -1.91 18.30 8.92
CA ALA A 48 -1.07 19.46 8.67
C ALA A 48 -0.39 19.43 7.28
N LEU A 49 -0.01 18.25 6.78
CA LEU A 49 0.55 18.08 5.43
C LEU A 49 -0.52 18.31 4.37
N VAL A 50 -1.73 17.76 4.56
CA VAL A 50 -2.85 17.96 3.63
C VAL A 50 -3.24 19.44 3.51
N GLU A 51 -3.28 20.17 4.62
CA GLU A 51 -3.55 21.63 4.59
C GLU A 51 -2.51 22.42 3.78
N ARG A 52 -1.31 21.86 3.58
CA ARG A 52 -0.20 22.48 2.84
C ARG A 52 -0.09 21.94 1.41
N TRP A 53 -0.92 20.97 1.03
CA TRP A 53 -0.90 20.42 -0.32
C TRP A 53 -1.57 21.37 -1.32
N SER A 54 -0.88 21.72 -2.41
CA SER A 54 -1.50 22.40 -3.56
C SER A 54 -1.82 21.38 -4.66
N PRO A 55 -3.10 21.25 -5.04
CA PRO A 55 -3.51 20.39 -6.15
C PRO A 55 -3.15 20.98 -7.53
N GLU A 56 -2.74 22.26 -7.60
CA GLU A 56 -2.36 22.93 -8.85
C GLU A 56 -0.93 22.56 -9.26
N THR A 57 -0.02 22.51 -8.29
CA THR A 57 1.41 22.23 -8.50
C THR A 57 1.81 20.81 -8.11
N TYR A 58 0.94 20.06 -7.41
CA TYR A 58 1.25 18.76 -6.81
C TYR A 58 2.44 18.81 -5.85
N THR A 59 2.53 19.91 -5.09
CA THR A 59 3.59 20.18 -4.11
C THR A 59 3.00 20.58 -2.75
N PHE A 60 3.78 20.34 -1.70
CA PHE A 60 3.54 20.88 -0.36
C PHE A 60 4.17 22.26 -0.22
N HIS A 61 3.35 23.24 0.16
CA HIS A 61 3.72 24.60 0.52
C HIS A 61 4.21 24.65 1.96
N LEU A 62 5.51 24.45 2.16
CA LEU A 62 6.16 24.54 3.48
C LEU A 62 6.78 25.93 3.68
N PRO A 63 6.99 26.39 4.92
CA PRO A 63 7.52 27.73 5.19
C PRO A 63 8.86 28.07 4.51
N CYS A 64 9.67 27.05 4.21
CA CYS A 64 11.01 27.21 3.65
C CYS A 64 11.09 26.95 2.13
N SER A 65 10.17 26.19 1.55
CA SER A 65 10.18 25.82 0.13
C SER A 65 8.95 25.02 -0.25
N GLU A 66 8.65 24.95 -1.55
CA GLU A 66 7.81 23.89 -2.10
C GLU A 66 8.59 22.58 -2.25
N CYS A 67 7.97 21.46 -1.90
CA CYS A 67 8.55 20.14 -2.13
C CYS A 67 7.47 19.08 -2.32
N THR A 68 7.85 17.90 -2.82
CA THR A 68 6.90 16.81 -3.03
C THR A 68 7.54 15.45 -2.86
N ILE A 69 6.72 14.39 -2.80
CA ILE A 69 7.17 13.00 -2.68
C ILE A 69 7.54 12.51 -4.08
N THR A 70 8.76 12.05 -4.28
CA THR A 70 9.21 11.60 -5.60
C THR A 70 9.21 10.08 -5.71
N LEU A 71 9.33 9.56 -6.92
CA LEU A 71 9.56 8.12 -7.14
C LEU A 71 10.81 7.61 -6.41
N LYS A 72 11.85 8.46 -6.25
CA LYS A 72 13.03 8.09 -5.45
C LYS A 72 12.67 7.84 -3.99
N ASP A 73 11.80 8.67 -3.41
CA ASP A 73 11.32 8.47 -2.04
C ASP A 73 10.54 7.17 -1.91
N VAL A 74 9.73 6.82 -2.91
CA VAL A 74 8.98 5.56 -2.97
C VAL A 74 9.92 4.35 -3.00
N ALA A 75 10.89 4.36 -3.91
CA ALA A 75 11.87 3.28 -4.03
C ALA A 75 12.69 3.12 -2.74
N LEU A 76 13.14 4.23 -2.16
CA LEU A 76 13.95 4.21 -0.93
C LEU A 76 13.15 3.81 0.31
N GLN A 77 11.89 4.20 0.44
CA GLN A 77 11.13 3.97 1.68
C GLN A 77 10.30 2.69 1.63
N LEU A 78 9.78 2.31 0.45
CA LEU A 78 8.93 1.14 0.28
C LEU A 78 9.65 -0.04 -0.39
N GLY A 79 10.77 0.21 -1.09
CA GLY A 79 11.48 -0.82 -1.85
C GLY A 79 10.69 -1.34 -3.06
N LEU A 80 9.72 -0.57 -3.56
CA LEU A 80 8.90 -0.95 -4.72
C LEU A 80 9.55 -0.50 -6.04
N PRO A 81 9.38 -1.25 -7.14
CA PRO A 81 9.86 -0.86 -8.47
C PRO A 81 9.18 0.42 -8.95
N ILE A 82 9.98 1.35 -9.44
CA ILE A 82 9.53 2.64 -9.99
C ILE A 82 9.68 2.73 -11.50
N ASP A 83 10.40 1.79 -12.10
CA ASP A 83 10.51 1.64 -13.55
C ASP A 83 9.60 0.50 -14.03
N GLY A 84 9.33 0.45 -15.34
CA GLY A 84 8.55 -0.62 -15.96
C GLY A 84 7.15 -0.23 -16.38
N ASN A 85 6.31 -1.22 -16.63
CA ASN A 85 4.97 -1.07 -17.18
C ASN A 85 4.03 -0.38 -16.18
N ALA A 86 3.13 0.46 -16.69
CA ALA A 86 2.10 1.04 -15.85
C ALA A 86 1.19 -0.05 -15.26
N VAL A 87 0.84 0.09 -13.97
CA VAL A 87 -0.14 -0.77 -13.29
C VAL A 87 -1.54 -0.35 -13.73
N THR A 88 -1.94 -0.80 -14.92
CA THR A 88 -3.29 -0.59 -15.45
C THR A 88 -4.14 -1.81 -15.15
N GLY A 89 -5.34 -1.59 -14.63
CA GLY A 89 -6.27 -2.69 -14.35
C GLY A 89 -6.78 -3.37 -15.61
N VAL A 90 -7.06 -4.66 -15.50
CA VAL A 90 -7.90 -5.37 -16.47
C VAL A 90 -9.35 -4.94 -16.22
N SER A 91 -9.91 -4.11 -17.10
CA SER A 91 -11.23 -3.47 -16.91
C SER A 91 -12.40 -4.46 -16.88
N LEU A 92 -12.24 -5.65 -17.47
CA LEU A 92 -13.26 -6.70 -17.53
C LEU A 92 -12.62 -8.07 -17.29
N ILE A 93 -12.74 -8.58 -16.07
CA ILE A 93 -12.40 -9.96 -15.74
C ILE A 93 -13.63 -10.81 -16.04
N SER A 94 -13.63 -11.54 -17.15
CA SER A 94 -14.82 -12.31 -17.60
C SER A 94 -15.20 -13.45 -16.64
N ARG A 95 -14.22 -14.05 -15.95
CA ARG A 95 -14.42 -15.21 -15.05
C ARG A 95 -13.66 -15.02 -13.73
N PRO A 96 -14.11 -14.10 -12.88
CA PRO A 96 -13.35 -13.71 -11.70
C PRO A 96 -13.25 -14.81 -10.64
N ALA A 97 -14.29 -15.63 -10.48
CA ALA A 97 -14.23 -16.80 -9.60
C ALA A 97 -13.15 -17.81 -10.05
N CYS A 98 -13.03 -18.05 -11.36
CA CYS A 98 -12.00 -18.93 -11.90
C CYS A 98 -10.62 -18.34 -11.71
N LEU A 99 -10.43 -17.04 -11.99
CA LEU A 99 -9.17 -16.35 -11.74
C LEU A 99 -8.71 -16.47 -10.27
N CYS A 100 -9.64 -16.27 -9.32
CA CYS A 100 -9.36 -16.46 -7.90
C CYS A 100 -8.96 -17.90 -7.60
N TYR A 101 -9.72 -18.87 -8.12
CA TYR A 101 -9.40 -20.29 -7.90
C TYR A 101 -8.03 -20.66 -8.49
N ASP A 102 -7.72 -20.23 -9.70
CA ASP A 102 -6.47 -20.56 -10.38
C ASP A 102 -5.25 -19.95 -9.67
N LEU A 103 -5.37 -18.69 -9.23
CA LEU A 103 -4.24 -17.94 -8.66
C LEU A 103 -4.13 -18.01 -7.13
N LEU A 104 -5.24 -18.27 -6.43
CA LEU A 104 -5.31 -18.31 -4.96
C LEU A 104 -5.75 -19.68 -4.42
N GLY A 105 -6.12 -20.64 -5.28
CA GLY A 105 -6.61 -21.97 -4.87
C GLY A 105 -8.04 -21.97 -4.32
N ARG A 106 -8.67 -20.81 -4.19
CA ARG A 106 -9.97 -20.59 -3.55
C ARG A 106 -10.70 -19.43 -4.22
N SER A 107 -12.02 -19.47 -4.23
CA SER A 107 -12.86 -18.37 -4.69
C SER A 107 -13.85 -17.96 -3.60
N PRO A 108 -14.14 -16.66 -3.42
CA PRO A 108 -15.31 -16.23 -2.66
C PRO A 108 -16.58 -16.84 -3.26
N SER A 109 -17.50 -17.28 -2.40
CA SER A 109 -18.78 -17.92 -2.78
C SER A 109 -19.87 -16.91 -3.13
N GLU A 110 -19.78 -15.65 -2.67
CA GLU A 110 -20.78 -14.62 -2.90
C GLU A 110 -20.15 -13.23 -3.11
N GLY A 111 -20.73 -12.42 -4.01
CA GLY A 111 -20.43 -10.99 -4.14
C GLY A 111 -20.27 -10.47 -5.57
N LYS A 112 -20.30 -9.14 -5.71
CA LYS A 112 -19.82 -8.47 -6.92
C LYS A 112 -18.31 -8.70 -6.99
N PHE A 113 -17.88 -9.60 -7.89
CA PHE A 113 -16.50 -10.03 -8.06
C PHE A 113 -15.49 -8.97 -8.54
N ALA A 114 -15.80 -7.68 -8.40
CA ALA A 114 -14.86 -6.61 -8.69
C ALA A 114 -13.75 -6.54 -7.63
N ASN A 115 -14.05 -6.89 -6.36
CA ASN A 115 -13.13 -6.74 -5.22
C ASN A 115 -13.03 -8.03 -4.37
N LEU A 116 -11.91 -8.16 -3.65
CA LEU A 116 -11.68 -9.17 -2.62
C LEU A 116 -11.65 -8.52 -1.24
N TRP A 117 -12.51 -8.99 -0.34
CA TRP A 117 -12.58 -8.48 1.03
C TRP A 117 -11.35 -8.88 1.85
N PHE A 118 -10.81 -7.96 2.65
CA PHE A 118 -9.71 -8.21 3.57
C PHE A 118 -10.03 -9.29 4.59
N SER A 119 -11.29 -9.34 5.06
CA SER A 119 -11.77 -10.40 5.96
C SER A 119 -11.69 -11.78 5.31
N TRP A 120 -12.00 -11.89 4.01
CA TRP A 120 -11.89 -13.13 3.27
C TRP A 120 -10.43 -13.53 3.05
N LEU A 121 -9.57 -12.59 2.66
CA LEU A 121 -8.13 -12.83 2.51
C LEU A 121 -7.53 -13.31 3.84
N LYS A 122 -7.85 -12.64 4.94
CA LYS A 122 -7.38 -13.01 6.28
C LYS A 122 -7.87 -14.40 6.68
N ALA A 123 -9.17 -14.67 6.58
CA ALA A 123 -9.75 -15.96 6.97
C ALA A 123 -9.17 -17.17 6.21
N ASN A 124 -8.69 -16.95 4.98
CA ASN A 124 -8.16 -18.03 4.14
C ASN A 124 -6.63 -18.18 4.16
N PHE A 125 -5.89 -17.10 4.45
CA PHE A 125 -4.43 -17.07 4.28
C PHE A 125 -3.64 -16.59 5.50
N GLU A 126 -4.29 -16.23 6.61
CA GLU A 126 -3.58 -15.85 7.85
C GLU A 126 -2.77 -17.03 8.43
N HIS A 127 -3.29 -18.25 8.32
CA HIS A 127 -2.66 -19.44 8.86
C HIS A 127 -2.42 -20.47 7.76
N LEU A 128 -1.16 -20.65 7.36
CA LEU A 128 -0.78 -21.71 6.42
C LEU A 128 -0.53 -23.02 7.18
N PRO A 129 -1.03 -24.16 6.66
CA PRO A 129 -0.65 -25.47 7.19
C PRO A 129 0.87 -25.64 7.21
N SER A 130 1.42 -26.30 8.23
CA SER A 130 2.86 -26.58 8.33
C SER A 130 3.37 -27.46 7.19
N THR A 131 2.51 -28.30 6.62
CA THR A 131 2.77 -29.17 5.45
C THR A 131 2.35 -28.54 4.13
N GLY A 132 2.18 -27.21 4.08
CA GLY A 132 1.78 -26.51 2.86
C GLY A 132 2.77 -26.71 1.71
N THR A 133 2.24 -27.01 0.54
CA THR A 133 3.00 -27.15 -0.72
C THR A 133 3.51 -25.79 -1.19
N GLU A 134 4.53 -25.79 -2.04
CA GLU A 134 5.07 -24.56 -2.65
C GLU A 134 3.99 -23.74 -3.37
N LEU A 135 3.05 -24.42 -4.04
CA LEU A 135 1.92 -23.79 -4.72
C LEU A 135 1.01 -23.04 -3.71
N GLU A 136 0.69 -23.66 -2.58
CA GLU A 136 -0.13 -23.03 -1.53
C GLU A 136 0.58 -21.83 -0.89
N VAL A 137 1.89 -21.92 -0.71
CA VAL A 137 2.72 -20.80 -0.22
C VAL A 137 2.72 -19.65 -1.23
N MET A 138 2.86 -19.94 -2.53
CA MET A 138 2.80 -18.93 -3.58
C MET A 138 1.40 -18.29 -3.70
N GLN A 139 0.33 -19.08 -3.57
CA GLN A 139 -1.06 -18.59 -3.52
C GLN A 139 -1.27 -17.64 -2.34
N ALA A 140 -0.76 -18.00 -1.17
CA ALA A 140 -0.78 -17.14 0.01
C ALA A 140 0.06 -15.87 -0.17
N ALA A 141 1.20 -15.93 -0.85
CA ALA A 141 2.01 -14.75 -1.15
C ALA A 141 1.24 -13.76 -2.04
N ARG A 142 0.53 -14.24 -3.07
CA ARG A 142 -0.38 -13.40 -3.88
C ARG A 142 -1.47 -12.77 -3.03
N ALA A 143 -2.11 -13.55 -2.15
CA ALA A 143 -3.15 -13.04 -1.25
C ALA A 143 -2.60 -11.97 -0.28
N TYR A 144 -1.38 -12.15 0.22
CA TYR A 144 -0.70 -11.19 1.07
C TYR A 144 -0.40 -9.88 0.32
N ILE A 145 0.14 -9.96 -0.90
CA ILE A 145 0.39 -8.79 -1.76
C ILE A 145 -0.92 -8.06 -2.08
N MET A 146 -2.00 -8.79 -2.40
CA MET A 146 -3.33 -8.22 -2.61
C MET A 146 -3.82 -7.43 -1.39
N HIS A 147 -3.66 -7.99 -0.18
CA HIS A 147 -4.01 -7.30 1.06
C HIS A 147 -3.14 -6.05 1.26
N LEU A 148 -1.82 -6.16 1.03
CA LEU A 148 -0.89 -5.04 1.17
C LEU A 148 -1.21 -3.90 0.20
N ILE A 149 -1.56 -4.23 -1.04
CA ILE A 149 -2.02 -3.28 -2.06
C ILE A 149 -3.24 -2.52 -1.57
N GLY A 150 -4.34 -3.20 -1.21
CA GLY A 150 -5.58 -2.52 -0.86
C GLY A 150 -5.58 -1.91 0.55
N GLY A 151 -4.87 -2.50 1.50
CA GLY A 151 -4.95 -2.15 2.92
C GLY A 151 -3.90 -1.14 3.39
N VAL A 152 -2.81 -0.98 2.63
CA VAL A 152 -1.67 -0.13 3.03
C VAL A 152 -1.16 0.78 1.90
N LEU A 153 -0.97 0.24 0.69
CA LEU A 153 -0.25 0.94 -0.38
C LEU A 153 -1.16 1.83 -1.23
N MET A 154 -2.36 1.35 -1.55
CA MET A 154 -3.30 1.98 -2.47
C MET A 154 -4.71 1.96 -1.88
N THR A 155 -4.82 2.30 -0.59
CA THR A 155 -6.11 2.36 0.13
C THR A 155 -7.01 3.41 -0.49
N ASP A 156 -8.31 3.10 -0.55
CA ASP A 156 -9.34 4.09 -0.81
C ASP A 156 -10.03 4.52 0.50
N THR A 157 -11.02 5.41 0.42
CA THR A 157 -11.77 5.86 1.60
C THR A 157 -12.94 4.96 2.00
N HIS A 158 -13.32 3.99 1.17
CA HIS A 158 -14.61 3.32 1.27
C HIS A 158 -14.51 1.81 1.53
N GLY A 159 -13.36 1.18 1.29
CA GLY A 159 -13.23 -0.28 1.18
C GLY A 159 -12.43 -0.93 2.30
N SER A 160 -12.97 -2.03 2.80
CA SER A 160 -12.22 -3.10 3.46
C SER A 160 -11.93 -4.23 2.47
N ASP A 161 -11.61 -3.84 1.24
CA ASP A 161 -11.40 -4.73 0.10
C ASP A 161 -10.29 -4.21 -0.84
N VAL A 162 -9.86 -5.07 -1.76
CA VAL A 162 -8.91 -4.75 -2.83
C VAL A 162 -9.51 -5.10 -4.17
N HIS A 163 -9.37 -4.21 -5.15
CA HIS A 163 -9.87 -4.49 -6.49
C HIS A 163 -9.13 -5.68 -7.13
N LEU A 164 -9.90 -6.63 -7.67
CA LEU A 164 -9.42 -7.84 -8.33
C LEU A 164 -8.54 -7.57 -9.55
N MET A 165 -8.53 -6.34 -10.09
CA MET A 165 -7.72 -5.95 -11.26
C MET A 165 -6.22 -6.15 -11.06
N TYR A 166 -5.74 -6.18 -9.81
CA TYR A 166 -4.34 -6.42 -9.49
C TYR A 166 -3.96 -7.90 -9.52
N LEU A 167 -4.92 -8.82 -9.29
CA LEU A 167 -4.62 -10.25 -9.18
C LEU A 167 -4.01 -10.84 -10.47
N PRO A 168 -4.47 -10.51 -11.69
CA PRO A 168 -3.82 -10.95 -12.93
C PRO A 168 -2.35 -10.50 -13.05
N LEU A 169 -2.02 -9.32 -12.51
CA LEU A 169 -0.65 -8.77 -12.52
C LEU A 169 0.29 -9.55 -11.59
N LEU A 170 -0.28 -10.35 -10.69
CA LEU A 170 0.44 -11.24 -9.77
C LEU A 170 0.43 -12.71 -10.24
N SER A 171 -0.08 -12.99 -11.44
CA SER A 171 -0.17 -14.36 -11.97
C SER A 171 1.19 -15.05 -11.97
N ASP A 172 2.23 -14.35 -12.43
CA ASP A 172 3.62 -14.77 -12.34
C ASP A 172 4.43 -13.79 -11.49
N LEU A 173 4.82 -14.24 -10.30
CA LEU A 173 5.58 -13.43 -9.36
C LEU A 173 6.97 -13.02 -9.90
N HIS A 174 7.55 -13.78 -10.83
CA HIS A 174 8.81 -13.38 -11.49
C HIS A 174 8.64 -12.17 -12.40
N ASN A 175 7.44 -11.97 -12.94
CA ASN A 175 7.11 -10.89 -13.85
C ASN A 175 6.46 -9.70 -13.12
N THR A 176 6.04 -9.85 -11.86
CA THR A 176 5.48 -8.76 -11.03
C THR A 176 6.39 -7.54 -10.96
N ARG A 177 7.71 -7.74 -10.90
CA ARG A 177 8.72 -6.65 -10.90
C ARG A 177 8.79 -5.82 -12.18
N SER A 178 8.20 -6.30 -13.27
CA SER A 178 8.18 -5.57 -14.54
C SER A 178 7.20 -4.40 -14.54
N TYR A 179 6.38 -4.27 -13.49
CA TYR A 179 5.43 -3.18 -13.31
C TYR A 179 5.97 -2.13 -12.35
N SER A 180 5.68 -0.86 -12.66
CA SER A 180 6.03 0.29 -11.82
C SER A 180 5.03 0.44 -10.67
N TRP A 181 5.07 -0.49 -9.71
CA TRP A 181 4.22 -0.48 -8.52
C TRP A 181 4.40 0.78 -7.68
N GLY A 182 5.62 1.29 -7.60
CA GLY A 182 5.92 2.53 -6.89
C GLY A 182 5.25 3.75 -7.52
N SER A 183 5.19 3.84 -8.86
CA SER A 183 4.44 4.92 -9.53
C SER A 183 2.95 4.81 -9.29
N ALA A 184 2.39 3.60 -9.26
CA ALA A 184 0.99 3.39 -8.94
C ALA A 184 0.67 3.87 -7.52
N VAL A 185 1.50 3.50 -6.54
CA VAL A 185 1.37 3.95 -5.15
C VAL A 185 1.43 5.47 -5.04
N LEU A 186 2.39 6.12 -5.70
CA LEU A 186 2.54 7.57 -5.67
C LEU A 186 1.35 8.28 -6.33
N ALA A 187 0.87 7.76 -7.46
CA ALA A 187 -0.28 8.32 -8.17
C ALA A 187 -1.55 8.25 -7.31
N ILE A 188 -1.79 7.13 -6.62
CA ILE A 188 -2.91 7.01 -5.68
C ILE A 188 -2.75 7.98 -4.51
N LEU A 189 -1.56 8.10 -3.92
CA LEU A 189 -1.31 9.04 -2.84
C LEU A 189 -1.60 10.49 -3.26
N TYR A 190 -1.12 10.92 -4.43
CA TYR A 190 -1.39 12.26 -4.96
C TYR A 190 -2.87 12.49 -5.22
N ARG A 191 -3.57 11.50 -5.78
CA ARG A 191 -5.02 11.58 -5.98
C ARG A 191 -5.75 11.79 -4.67
N GLU A 192 -5.37 11.07 -3.62
CA GLU A 192 -5.99 11.19 -2.30
C GLU A 192 -5.67 12.53 -1.64
N LEU A 193 -4.44 13.04 -1.76
CA LEU A 193 -4.07 14.38 -1.31
C LEU A 193 -4.92 15.45 -2.01
N CYS A 194 -5.04 15.40 -3.33
CA CYS A 194 -5.89 16.32 -4.09
C CYS A 194 -7.38 16.20 -3.70
N ARG A 195 -7.89 14.98 -3.49
CA ARG A 195 -9.28 14.78 -3.06
C ARG A 195 -9.54 15.41 -1.69
N THR A 196 -8.57 15.33 -0.78
CA THR A 196 -8.71 15.81 0.59
C THR A 196 -8.60 17.32 0.76
N THR A 197 -8.22 18.08 -0.28
CA THR A 197 -8.28 19.54 -0.24
C THR A 197 -9.72 20.07 -0.24
N ASP A 198 -10.70 19.24 -0.62
CA ASP A 198 -12.12 19.54 -0.42
C ASP A 198 -12.44 19.61 1.08
N PRO A 199 -12.96 20.75 1.60
CA PRO A 199 -13.35 20.92 3.00
C PRO A 199 -14.38 19.89 3.51
N SER A 200 -15.19 19.30 2.64
CA SER A 200 -16.20 18.29 2.99
C SER A 200 -15.62 16.90 3.24
N THR A 201 -14.39 16.63 2.81
CA THR A 201 -13.74 15.31 2.97
C THR A 201 -13.29 15.10 4.41
N VAL A 202 -13.69 13.98 5.04
CA VAL A 202 -13.30 13.65 6.42
C VAL A 202 -12.30 12.50 6.54
N ASP A 203 -12.14 11.73 5.45
CA ASP A 203 -11.28 10.54 5.38
C ASP A 203 -10.20 10.68 4.30
N ILE A 204 -9.03 10.09 4.52
CA ILE A 204 -7.92 10.04 3.56
C ILE A 204 -7.44 8.60 3.34
N GLY A 205 -7.26 8.23 2.07
CA GLY A 205 -6.64 6.98 1.63
C GLY A 205 -5.18 7.17 1.19
N GLY A 206 -4.71 6.27 0.32
CA GLY A 206 -3.35 6.25 -0.19
C GLY A 206 -2.32 5.76 0.83
N CYS A 207 -1.05 5.72 0.42
CA CYS A 207 0.03 5.23 1.29
C CYS A 207 0.41 6.27 2.36
N LEU A 208 -0.39 6.33 3.43
CA LEU A 208 -0.16 7.27 4.54
C LEU A 208 1.14 6.99 5.31
N ILE A 209 1.61 5.74 5.29
CA ILE A 209 2.91 5.40 5.86
C ILE A 209 4.01 6.12 5.09
N LEU A 210 3.98 6.10 3.75
CA LEU A 210 4.93 6.83 2.91
C LEU A 210 4.86 8.34 3.17
N LEU A 211 3.65 8.91 3.25
CA LEU A 211 3.47 10.35 3.54
C LEU A 211 4.13 10.74 4.87
N GLN A 212 3.87 9.97 5.93
CA GLN A 212 4.43 10.21 7.24
C GLN A 212 5.96 9.99 7.27
N SER A 213 6.45 8.87 6.73
CA SER A 213 7.89 8.57 6.77
C SER A 213 8.68 9.57 5.93
N TRP A 214 8.16 10.00 4.79
CA TRP A 214 8.75 11.07 4.00
C TRP A 214 8.82 12.39 4.77
N ALA A 215 7.73 12.78 5.44
CA ALA A 215 7.72 14.01 6.22
C ALA A 215 8.73 13.95 7.37
N LEU A 216 8.82 12.83 8.07
CA LEU A 216 9.79 12.65 9.16
C LEU A 216 11.24 12.59 8.66
N TYR A 217 11.48 12.05 7.47
CA TYR A 217 12.80 12.03 6.85
C TYR A 217 13.23 13.43 6.36
N ARG A 218 12.32 14.16 5.71
CA ARG A 218 12.60 15.50 5.15
C ARG A 218 12.60 16.60 6.21
N MET A 219 11.83 16.42 7.28
CA MET A 219 11.73 17.34 8.41
C MET A 219 11.97 16.59 9.73
N PRO A 220 13.23 16.20 10.03
CA PRO A 220 13.54 15.41 11.22
C PRO A 220 13.13 16.07 12.54
N PHE A 221 13.01 17.40 12.58
CA PHE A 221 12.52 18.15 13.74
C PHE A 221 11.05 17.85 14.10
N LEU A 222 10.28 17.23 13.21
CA LEU A 222 8.92 16.76 13.48
C LEU A 222 8.90 15.39 14.18
N ALA A 223 10.01 14.64 14.13
CA ALA A 223 10.12 13.36 14.82
C ALA A 223 10.18 13.59 16.34
N SER A 224 9.51 12.73 17.12
CA SER A 224 9.68 12.79 18.57
C SER A 224 11.12 12.40 18.91
N ILE A 225 11.74 13.11 19.86
CA ILE A 225 13.06 12.72 20.39
C ILE A 225 12.87 11.40 21.15
N SER A 226 13.02 10.31 20.41
CA SER A 226 12.93 8.94 20.89
C SER A 226 14.35 8.42 21.04
N HIS A 227 14.70 7.90 22.23
CA HIS A 227 15.96 7.18 22.44
C HIS A 227 16.00 5.81 21.73
N GLN A 228 14.94 5.44 21.00
CA GLN A 228 14.97 4.35 20.03
C GLN A 228 15.13 4.92 18.62
N SER A 229 16.20 4.48 17.95
CA SER A 229 16.50 4.83 16.56
C SER A 229 15.33 4.45 15.64
N TYR A 230 14.85 5.41 14.85
CA TYR A 230 13.94 5.11 13.74
C TYR A 230 14.70 4.28 12.70
N THR A 231 14.46 2.97 12.66
CA THR A 231 15.09 2.10 11.67
C THR A 231 14.27 2.14 10.39
N PHE A 232 14.72 2.93 9.42
CA PHE A 232 14.31 2.83 8.02
C PHE A 232 15.37 1.98 7.29
N PRO A 233 15.15 0.67 7.07
CA PRO A 233 16.22 -0.27 6.68
C PRO A 233 16.88 0.06 5.34
N LEU A 234 16.21 0.83 4.50
CA LEU A 234 16.63 1.17 3.14
C LEU A 234 17.12 2.62 2.98
N VAL A 235 16.72 3.53 3.88
CA VAL A 235 17.11 4.95 3.82
C VAL A 235 18.50 5.20 4.42
N ASN A 236 18.95 4.31 5.31
CA ASN A 236 20.24 4.39 5.99
C ASN A 236 21.34 3.51 5.36
N ARG A 237 21.20 3.11 4.10
CA ARG A 237 22.21 2.35 3.35
C ARG A 237 23.13 3.27 2.54
#